data_AF-A0A955E7R1-F1
#
_entry.id   AF-A0A955E7R1-F1
#
_cell.length_a   1.000
_cell.length_b   1.000
_cell.length_c   1.000
_cell.angle_alpha   90.00
_cell.angle_beta   90.00
_cell.angle_gamma   90.00
#
_symmetry.space_group_name_H-M   'P 1'
#
loop_
_entity.id
_entity.type
_entity.pdbx_description
1 polymer ?
#
loop_
_entity_poly.entity_id
_entity_poly.type
_entity_poly.pdbx_seq_one_letter_code
_entity_poly.pdbx_strand_id
1 'polypeptide(L)'
;MSEDMERILEEVLIARVTDGEATNRDWAEVERLAEQDPLLWRRLAEAQRSNALLSRAVEDQIAVAELIEAPAGVRTGVLATIGRVREYSGWAIAAMLALIFVGARLGWLGAMGLGSGSQQAGFITVPVADTTMTPDDAWAAYIDKGTQTGQVLGEMPAMVVEARPIQGEGGTTYEVVVVKRVITVEKVTDPTMLRVQRNDAGDAVLIPNGSGFPASSEQPL
;
A
#
# COMPACT_ATOMS: atom_id res chain seq x y z
N MET A 1 26.04 -14.61 19.58
CA MET A 1 25.23 -15.09 18.44
C MET A 1 24.30 -16.25 18.78
N SER A 2 24.60 -17.09 19.79
CA SER A 2 23.68 -18.16 20.22
C SER A 2 22.46 -17.64 21.00
N GLU A 3 22.67 -16.68 21.91
CA GLU A 3 21.62 -16.21 22.84
C GLU A 3 20.52 -15.39 22.14
N ASP A 4 20.88 -14.53 21.19
CA ASP A 4 19.89 -13.72 20.45
C ASP A 4 18.97 -14.59 19.60
N MET A 5 19.52 -15.65 19.00
CA MET A 5 18.74 -16.59 18.19
C MET A 5 17.76 -17.39 19.06
N GLU A 6 18.19 -17.79 20.25
CA GLU A 6 17.34 -18.50 21.21
C GLU A 6 16.18 -17.64 21.68
N ARG A 7 16.43 -16.34 21.97
CA ARG A 7 15.35 -15.39 22.28
C ARG A 7 14.36 -15.22 21.12
N ILE A 8 14.84 -15.12 19.89
CA ILE A 8 13.96 -15.02 18.71
C ILE A 8 13.10 -16.28 18.56
N LEU A 9 13.66 -17.47 18.75
CA LEU A 9 12.91 -18.72 18.69
C LEU A 9 11.84 -18.78 19.79
N GLU A 10 12.18 -18.34 20.99
CA GLU A 10 11.24 -18.25 22.11
C GLU A 10 10.05 -17.33 21.80
N GLU A 11 10.32 -16.11 21.29
CA GLU A 11 9.28 -15.16 20.90
C GLU A 11 8.39 -15.70 19.77
N VAL A 12 8.98 -16.38 18.79
CA VAL A 12 8.22 -17.02 17.70
C VAL A 12 7.31 -18.14 18.23
N LEU A 13 7.78 -18.94 19.19
CA LEU A 13 6.96 -19.99 19.81
C LEU A 13 5.79 -19.40 20.61
N ILE A 14 6.04 -18.36 21.42
CA ILE A 14 4.98 -17.65 22.17
C ILE A 14 3.93 -17.09 21.20
N ALA A 15 4.36 -16.43 20.11
CA ALA A 15 3.45 -15.88 19.12
C ALA A 15 2.56 -16.98 18.51
N ARG A 16 3.16 -18.07 18.01
CA ARG A 16 2.40 -19.19 17.40
C ARG A 16 1.43 -19.86 18.37
N VAL A 17 1.79 -20.00 19.65
CA VAL A 17 0.88 -20.53 20.67
C VAL A 17 -0.26 -19.54 20.94
N THR A 18 0.03 -18.25 21.01
CA THR A 18 -0.96 -17.19 21.28
C THR A 18 -1.97 -17.06 20.14
N ASP A 19 -1.54 -17.26 18.89
CA ASP A 19 -2.38 -17.20 17.69
C ASP A 19 -3.17 -18.50 17.44
N GLY A 20 -2.94 -19.56 18.23
CA GLY A 20 -3.59 -20.86 18.06
C GLY A 20 -3.03 -21.70 16.90
N GLU A 21 -1.86 -21.34 16.36
CA GLU A 21 -1.18 -22.03 15.26
C GLU A 21 -0.12 -23.04 15.73
N ALA A 22 0.07 -23.18 17.04
CA ALA A 22 1.05 -24.09 17.62
C ALA A 22 0.65 -25.56 17.41
N THR A 23 1.60 -26.33 16.88
CA THR A 23 1.49 -27.79 16.77
C THR A 23 1.87 -28.46 18.10
N ASN A 24 1.60 -29.77 18.23
CA ASN A 24 2.05 -30.55 19.39
C ASN A 24 3.58 -30.48 19.60
N ARG A 25 4.35 -30.35 18.51
CA ARG A 25 5.82 -30.20 18.60
C ARG A 25 6.20 -28.84 19.20
N ASP A 26 5.50 -27.78 18.83
CA ASP A 26 5.76 -26.44 19.35
C ASP A 26 5.46 -26.38 20.85
N TRP A 27 4.38 -27.03 21.29
CA TRP A 27 4.04 -27.16 22.71
C TRP A 27 5.10 -27.92 23.51
N ALA A 28 5.61 -29.04 22.99
CA ALA A 28 6.69 -29.78 23.63
C ALA A 28 7.99 -28.95 23.74
N GLU A 29 8.26 -28.11 22.74
CA GLU A 29 9.43 -27.22 22.77
C GLU A 29 9.26 -26.08 23.79
N VAL A 30 8.06 -25.50 23.90
CA VAL A 30 7.74 -24.53 24.96
C VAL A 30 7.88 -25.15 26.34
N GLU A 31 7.39 -26.37 26.53
CA GLU A 31 7.52 -27.10 27.80
C GLU A 31 9.00 -27.34 28.15
N ARG A 32 9.79 -27.81 27.18
CA ARG A 32 11.24 -27.99 27.33
C ARG A 32 11.97 -26.69 27.69
N LEU A 33 11.61 -25.57 27.05
CA LEU A 33 12.19 -24.26 27.36
C LEU A 33 11.74 -23.77 28.73
N ALA A 34 10.49 -24.03 29.12
CA ALA A 34 9.95 -23.60 30.41
C ALA A 34 10.49 -24.41 31.60
N GLU A 35 10.96 -25.64 31.38
CA GLU A 35 11.74 -26.38 32.39
C GLU A 35 13.05 -25.66 32.74
N GLN A 36 13.64 -24.95 31.77
CA GLN A 36 14.88 -24.20 31.94
C GLN A 36 14.61 -22.78 32.45
N ASP A 37 13.54 -22.13 31.95
CA ASP A 37 13.07 -20.83 32.39
C ASP A 37 11.57 -20.84 32.75
N PRO A 38 11.22 -20.99 34.04
CA PRO A 38 9.82 -20.93 34.48
C PRO A 38 9.11 -19.60 34.20
N LEU A 39 9.84 -18.50 33.93
CA LEU A 39 9.23 -17.22 33.57
C LEU A 39 8.59 -17.24 32.18
N LEU A 40 8.95 -18.21 31.32
CA LEU A 40 8.31 -18.42 30.01
C LEU A 40 6.79 -18.61 30.16
N TRP A 41 6.33 -19.39 31.15
CA TRP A 41 4.90 -19.57 31.42
C TRP A 41 4.20 -18.26 31.77
N ARG A 42 4.88 -17.37 32.52
CA ARG A 42 4.32 -16.06 32.86
C ARG A 42 4.18 -15.19 31.60
N ARG A 43 5.22 -15.16 30.76
CA ARG A 43 5.22 -14.42 29.49
C ARG A 43 4.13 -14.92 28.54
N LEU A 44 3.98 -16.23 28.42
CA LEU A 44 2.90 -16.83 27.62
C LEU A 44 1.50 -16.48 28.15
N ALA A 45 1.29 -16.55 29.47
CA ALA A 45 0.01 -16.17 30.08
C ALA A 45 -0.31 -14.68 29.89
N GLU A 46 0.70 -13.80 29.95
CA GLU A 46 0.57 -12.36 29.67
C GLU A 46 0.21 -12.10 28.20
N ALA A 47 0.86 -12.81 27.27
CA ALA A 47 0.55 -12.75 25.84
C ALA A 47 -0.89 -13.20 25.54
N GLN A 48 -1.31 -14.35 26.09
CA GLN A 48 -2.68 -14.87 25.94
C GLN A 48 -3.73 -13.93 26.52
N ARG A 49 -3.47 -13.32 27.69
CA ARG A 49 -4.37 -12.32 28.27
C ARG A 49 -4.49 -11.08 27.38
N SER A 50 -3.37 -10.61 26.83
CA SER A 50 -3.35 -9.44 25.94
C SER A 50 -4.11 -9.72 24.65
N ASN A 51 -3.94 -10.91 24.05
CA ASN A 51 -4.69 -11.33 22.87
C ASN A 51 -6.19 -11.39 23.15
N ALA A 52 -6.60 -12.03 24.26
CA ALA A 52 -8.02 -12.11 24.64
C ALA A 52 -8.68 -10.72 24.84
N LEU A 53 -7.94 -9.74 25.39
CA LEU A 53 -8.42 -8.37 25.53
C LEU A 53 -8.57 -7.67 24.16
N LEU A 54 -7.61 -7.86 23.26
CA LEU A 54 -7.66 -7.31 21.91
C LEU A 54 -8.82 -7.92 21.10
N SER A 55 -8.95 -9.25 21.10
CA SER A 55 -10.04 -9.95 20.40
C SER A 55 -11.40 -9.44 20.87
N ARG A 56 -11.59 -9.32 22.19
CA ARG A 56 -12.83 -8.77 22.77
C ARG A 56 -13.08 -7.32 22.34
N ALA A 57 -12.05 -6.47 22.35
CA ALA A 57 -12.21 -5.08 21.92
C ALA A 57 -12.61 -4.98 20.43
N VAL A 58 -12.05 -5.83 19.57
CA VAL A 58 -12.42 -5.91 18.15
C VAL A 58 -13.86 -6.41 17.99
N GLU A 59 -14.26 -7.45 18.71
CA GLU A 59 -15.64 -7.94 18.72
C GLU A 59 -16.63 -6.85 19.15
N ASP A 60 -16.32 -6.09 20.20
CA ASP A 60 -17.14 -4.96 20.66
C ASP A 60 -17.28 -3.89 19.58
N GLN A 61 -16.22 -3.59 18.81
CA GLN A 61 -16.28 -2.63 17.70
C GLN A 61 -17.08 -3.16 16.49
N ILE A 62 -16.94 -4.44 16.16
CA ILE A 62 -17.73 -5.09 15.11
C ILE A 62 -19.22 -5.03 15.47
N ALA A 63 -19.58 -5.32 16.72
CA ALA A 63 -20.96 -5.24 17.20
C ALA A 63 -21.55 -3.82 17.04
N VAL A 64 -20.75 -2.77 17.28
CA VAL A 64 -21.19 -1.38 17.04
C VAL A 64 -21.35 -1.10 15.54
N ALA A 65 -20.44 -1.59 14.70
CA ALA A 65 -20.52 -1.42 13.25
C ALA A 65 -21.75 -2.11 12.65
N GLU A 66 -22.12 -3.29 13.16
CA GLU A 66 -23.32 -4.03 12.73
C GLU A 66 -24.64 -3.33 13.10
N LEU A 67 -24.64 -2.48 14.15
CA LEU A 67 -25.81 -1.67 14.51
C LEU A 67 -26.03 -0.47 13.59
N ILE A 68 -25.02 -0.07 12.82
CA ILE A 68 -25.14 1.03 11.86
C ILE A 68 -25.73 0.45 10.58
N GLU A 69 -27.06 0.48 10.48
CA GLU A 69 -27.74 0.17 9.23
C GLU A 69 -27.34 1.24 8.19
N ALA A 70 -26.56 0.81 7.19
CA ALA A 70 -26.28 1.66 6.04
C ALA A 70 -27.63 2.06 5.43
N PRO A 71 -27.85 3.35 5.10
CA PRO A 71 -29.14 3.82 4.59
C PRO A 71 -29.61 2.91 3.44
N ALA A 72 -30.71 2.17 3.66
CA ALA A 72 -31.24 1.14 2.78
C ALA A 72 -31.72 1.68 1.40
N GLY A 73 -31.45 2.94 1.09
CA GLY A 73 -31.99 3.70 -0.03
C GLY A 73 -31.03 3.96 -1.18
N VAL A 74 -29.84 3.36 -1.23
CA VAL A 74 -28.95 3.55 -2.39
C VAL A 74 -28.26 2.24 -2.76
N ARG A 75 -28.96 1.37 -3.51
CA ARG A 75 -28.32 0.36 -4.37
C ARG A 75 -27.58 1.06 -5.51
N THR A 76 -26.55 1.81 -5.19
CA THR A 76 -25.59 2.27 -6.18
C THR A 76 -24.48 1.26 -6.22
N GLY A 77 -24.46 0.45 -7.28
CA GLY A 77 -23.27 -0.31 -7.63
C GLY A 77 -22.04 0.61 -7.63
N VAL A 78 -20.86 0.02 -7.48
CA VAL A 78 -19.52 0.65 -7.44
C VAL A 78 -19.33 1.79 -8.45
N LEU A 79 -20.10 1.82 -9.54
CA LEU A 79 -20.13 2.88 -10.54
C LEU A 79 -20.72 4.23 -10.10
N ALA A 80 -21.60 4.33 -9.08
CA ALA A 80 -22.21 5.62 -8.73
C ALA A 80 -21.41 6.46 -7.73
N THR A 81 -20.45 5.86 -7.00
CA THR A 81 -19.51 6.61 -6.16
C THR A 81 -18.61 7.51 -7.02
N ILE A 82 -18.36 7.12 -8.28
CA ILE A 82 -17.68 7.95 -9.30
C ILE A 82 -18.50 9.21 -9.66
N GLY A 83 -19.82 9.15 -9.50
CA GLY A 83 -20.73 10.26 -9.82
C GLY A 83 -20.64 11.45 -8.86
N ARG A 84 -20.36 11.23 -7.57
CA ARG A 84 -20.23 12.34 -6.59
C ARG A 84 -18.88 13.04 -6.60
N VAL A 85 -17.83 12.36 -7.08
CA VAL A 85 -16.52 13.00 -7.30
C VAL A 85 -16.59 13.99 -8.48
N ARG A 86 -17.59 13.88 -9.37
CA ARG A 86 -17.77 14.77 -10.52
C ARG A 86 -18.16 16.20 -10.16
N GLU A 87 -18.80 16.44 -9.03
CA GLU A 87 -19.17 17.81 -8.61
C GLU A 87 -17.98 18.59 -8.02
N TYR A 88 -16.96 17.90 -7.48
CA TYR A 88 -15.75 18.53 -6.95
C TYR A 88 -14.53 18.41 -7.87
N SER A 89 -14.58 17.57 -8.91
CA SER A 89 -13.47 17.42 -9.86
C SER A 89 -13.30 18.59 -10.83
N GLY A 90 -14.31 19.45 -10.99
CA GLY A 90 -14.22 20.64 -11.86
C GLY A 90 -13.09 21.58 -11.44
N TRP A 91 -12.95 21.82 -10.13
CA TRP A 91 -11.87 22.66 -9.60
C TRP A 91 -10.51 21.97 -9.67
N ALA A 92 -10.45 20.66 -9.45
CA ALA A 92 -9.21 19.90 -9.56
C ALA A 92 -8.66 19.87 -11.01
N ILE A 93 -9.54 19.72 -12.00
CA ILE A 93 -9.17 19.78 -13.43
C ILE A 93 -8.72 21.19 -13.81
N ALA A 94 -9.41 22.23 -13.34
CA ALA A 94 -9.01 23.61 -13.58
C ALA A 94 -7.64 23.94 -12.94
N ALA A 95 -7.39 23.45 -11.72
CA ALA A 95 -6.10 23.60 -11.04
C ALA A 95 -4.98 22.85 -11.79
N MET A 96 -5.24 21.64 -12.28
CA MET A 96 -4.29 20.89 -13.10
C MET A 96 -3.97 21.61 -14.42
N LEU A 97 -4.99 22.11 -15.13
CA LEU A 97 -4.79 22.86 -16.38
C LEU A 97 -4.05 24.18 -16.13
N ALA A 98 -4.32 24.85 -15.01
CA ALA A 98 -3.58 26.05 -14.60
C ALA A 98 -2.11 25.73 -14.28
N LEU A 99 -1.82 24.63 -13.58
CA LEU A 99 -0.45 24.18 -13.30
C LEU A 99 0.30 23.81 -14.59
N ILE A 100 -0.37 23.15 -15.54
CA ILE A 100 0.20 22.83 -16.86
C ILE A 100 0.50 24.12 -17.64
N PHE A 101 -0.42 25.07 -17.67
CA PHE A 101 -0.25 26.34 -18.38
C PHE A 101 0.85 27.22 -17.76
N VAL A 102 0.90 27.29 -16.42
CA VAL A 102 1.95 28.02 -15.69
C VAL A 102 3.30 27.32 -15.87
N GLY A 103 3.36 26.00 -15.78
CA GLY A 103 4.59 25.22 -15.99
C GLY A 103 5.14 25.34 -17.42
N ALA A 104 4.26 25.40 -18.42
CA ALA A 104 4.64 25.64 -19.81
C ALA A 104 5.15 27.07 -20.03
N ARG A 105 4.56 28.07 -19.35
CA ARG A 105 4.95 29.49 -19.47
C ARG A 105 6.23 29.83 -18.71
N LEU A 106 6.50 29.16 -17.60
CA LEU A 106 7.71 29.38 -16.78
C LEU A 106 8.95 28.65 -17.30
N GLY A 107 8.86 27.89 -18.41
CA GLY A 107 10.00 27.24 -19.04
C GLY A 107 10.58 26.05 -18.26
N TRP A 108 9.97 25.64 -17.13
CA TRP A 108 10.38 24.48 -16.34
C TRP A 108 10.45 23.21 -17.19
N LEU A 109 9.48 22.98 -18.07
CA LEU A 109 9.42 21.79 -18.93
C LEU A 109 10.53 21.76 -20.00
N GLY A 110 11.15 22.90 -20.31
CA GLY A 110 12.30 22.98 -21.21
C GLY A 110 13.60 22.45 -20.59
N ALA A 111 13.70 22.38 -19.26
CA ALA A 111 14.89 21.87 -18.58
C ALA A 111 14.99 20.33 -18.56
N MET A 112 13.91 19.60 -18.93
CA MET A 112 13.91 18.14 -19.06
C MET A 112 14.42 17.61 -20.41
N GLY A 113 15.18 18.41 -21.18
CA GLY A 113 16.04 17.90 -22.25
C GLY A 113 15.33 17.26 -23.46
N LEU A 114 14.05 17.59 -23.70
CA LEU A 114 13.41 17.27 -24.99
C LEU A 114 13.82 18.35 -26.00
N GLY A 115 14.68 17.93 -26.92
CA GLY A 115 15.41 18.77 -27.85
C GLY A 115 14.58 19.78 -28.64
N SER A 116 15.22 20.94 -28.84
CA SER A 116 14.86 22.03 -29.73
C SER A 116 14.63 21.56 -31.17
N GLY A 117 13.38 21.66 -31.64
CA GLY A 117 13.01 21.64 -33.05
C GLY A 117 11.90 22.65 -33.32
N SER A 118 12.25 23.74 -34.01
CA SER A 118 11.41 24.76 -34.66
C SER A 118 9.99 25.02 -34.11
N GLN A 119 9.82 26.22 -33.54
CA GLN A 119 8.54 26.82 -33.18
C GLN A 119 7.61 26.95 -34.40
N GLN A 120 6.62 26.06 -34.50
CA GLN A 120 5.43 26.28 -35.32
C GLN A 120 4.22 26.24 -34.39
N ALA A 121 3.55 27.38 -34.23
CA ALA A 121 2.30 27.51 -33.49
C ALA A 121 1.16 26.84 -34.28
N GLY A 122 1.15 25.51 -34.26
CA GLY A 122 0.08 24.66 -34.77
C GLY A 122 -0.71 24.08 -33.62
N PHE A 123 -2.02 23.92 -33.82
CA PHE A 123 -2.86 23.03 -33.02
C PHE A 123 -2.07 21.76 -32.68
N ILE A 124 -2.03 21.38 -31.40
CA ILE A 124 -1.41 20.15 -30.92
C ILE A 124 -2.24 18.98 -31.45
N THR A 125 -1.99 18.60 -32.70
CA THR A 125 -2.21 17.23 -33.16
C THR A 125 -1.10 16.43 -32.49
N VAL A 126 -1.40 15.82 -31.34
CA VAL A 126 -0.59 14.74 -30.79
C VAL A 126 -0.48 13.72 -31.92
N PRO A 127 0.71 13.45 -32.49
CA PRO A 127 0.85 12.38 -33.45
C PRO A 127 0.43 11.11 -32.71
N VAL A 128 -0.70 10.55 -33.13
CA VAL A 128 -1.13 9.20 -32.75
C VAL A 128 -0.13 8.25 -33.42
N ALA A 129 1.07 8.20 -32.87
CA ALA A 129 2.03 7.15 -33.17
C ALA A 129 1.38 5.84 -32.68
N ASP A 130 1.21 4.89 -33.60
CA ASP A 130 0.66 3.54 -33.43
C ASP A 130 0.04 3.24 -32.06
N THR A 131 -1.29 3.25 -32.01
CA THR A 131 -2.13 2.94 -30.84
C THR A 131 -2.05 1.48 -30.36
N THR A 132 -1.00 0.75 -30.69
CA THR A 132 -0.84 -0.66 -30.31
C THR A 132 0.09 -0.83 -29.11
N MET A 133 0.40 0.23 -28.37
CA MET A 133 1.12 0.08 -27.11
C MET A 133 0.22 -0.65 -26.12
N THR A 134 0.52 -1.92 -25.87
CA THR A 134 -0.24 -2.71 -24.93
C THR A 134 0.05 -2.23 -23.50
N PRO A 135 -0.84 -2.48 -22.52
CA PRO A 135 -0.55 -2.18 -21.12
C PRO A 135 0.75 -2.83 -20.61
N ASP A 136 1.09 -4.00 -21.12
CA ASP A 136 2.34 -4.69 -20.77
C ASP A 136 3.58 -3.98 -21.35
N ASP A 137 3.48 -3.39 -22.55
CA ASP A 137 4.57 -2.59 -23.12
C ASP A 137 4.80 -1.30 -22.31
N ALA A 138 3.72 -0.68 -21.82
CA ALA A 138 3.80 0.48 -20.94
C ALA A 138 4.44 0.15 -19.58
N TRP A 139 4.10 -1.02 -19.04
CA TRP A 139 4.71 -1.52 -17.82
C TRP A 139 6.20 -1.81 -18.02
N ALA A 140 6.57 -2.53 -19.08
CA ALA A 140 7.96 -2.82 -19.41
C ALA A 140 8.78 -1.55 -19.57
N ALA A 141 8.26 -0.56 -20.31
CA ALA A 141 8.91 0.74 -20.46
C ALA A 141 9.09 1.49 -19.13
N TYR A 142 8.12 1.38 -18.20
CA TYR A 142 8.23 1.96 -16.86
C TYR A 142 9.34 1.29 -16.04
N ILE A 143 9.41 -0.04 -16.02
CA ILE A 143 10.44 -0.80 -15.30
C ILE A 143 11.82 -0.50 -15.88
N ASP A 144 11.97 -0.52 -17.20
CA ASP A 144 13.23 -0.22 -17.88
C ASP A 144 13.73 1.17 -17.53
N LYS A 145 12.86 2.19 -17.65
CA LYS A 145 13.22 3.56 -17.32
C LYS A 145 13.51 3.75 -15.84
N GLY A 146 12.74 3.11 -14.96
CA GLY A 146 12.94 3.12 -13.52
C GLY A 146 14.26 2.48 -13.11
N THR A 147 14.65 1.40 -13.77
CA THR A 147 15.92 0.70 -13.52
C THR A 147 17.10 1.53 -14.00
N GLN A 148 17.02 2.13 -15.19
CA GLN A 148 18.07 3.02 -15.71
C GLN A 148 18.31 4.24 -14.83
N THR A 149 17.27 4.77 -14.19
CA THR A 149 17.36 5.93 -13.28
C THR A 149 17.72 5.53 -11.84
N GLY A 150 17.77 4.23 -11.54
CA GLY A 150 17.99 3.70 -10.18
C GLY A 150 16.82 3.95 -9.23
N GLN A 151 15.64 4.29 -9.76
CA GLN A 151 14.41 4.47 -8.99
C GLN A 151 13.70 3.14 -8.73
N VAL A 152 13.86 2.15 -9.61
CA VAL A 152 13.30 0.79 -9.45
C VAL A 152 14.43 -0.17 -9.10
N LEU A 153 14.28 -0.92 -8.00
CA LEU A 153 15.19 -2.00 -7.62
C LEU A 153 14.89 -3.30 -8.35
N GLY A 154 13.61 -3.54 -8.64
CA GLY A 154 13.16 -4.75 -9.30
C GLY A 154 11.66 -4.99 -9.13
N GLU A 155 11.18 -6.01 -9.81
CA GLU A 155 9.81 -6.51 -9.72
C GLU A 155 9.74 -7.66 -8.69
N MET A 156 8.71 -7.65 -7.85
CA MET A 156 8.42 -8.78 -6.97
C MET A 156 7.62 -9.85 -7.74
N PRO A 157 7.73 -11.14 -7.35
CA PRO A 157 6.91 -12.19 -7.93
C PRO A 157 5.43 -11.81 -7.92
N ALA A 158 4.78 -11.95 -9.08
CA ALA A 158 3.38 -11.62 -9.22
C ALA A 158 2.52 -12.58 -8.39
N MET A 159 1.49 -12.05 -7.72
CA MET A 159 0.60 -12.85 -6.89
C MET A 159 -0.77 -12.97 -7.54
N VAL A 160 -1.28 -14.19 -7.60
CA VAL A 160 -2.66 -14.46 -8.02
C VAL A 160 -3.58 -14.11 -6.86
N VAL A 161 -4.51 -13.18 -7.09
CA VAL A 161 -5.48 -12.76 -6.08
C VAL A 161 -6.78 -13.55 -6.22
N GLU A 162 -7.23 -13.74 -7.46
CA GLU A 162 -8.47 -14.43 -7.75
C GLU A 162 -8.31 -15.23 -9.05
N ALA A 163 -8.90 -16.42 -9.10
CA ALA A 163 -9.03 -17.21 -10.32
C ALA A 163 -10.50 -17.62 -10.46
N ARG A 164 -11.13 -17.20 -11.56
CA ARG A 164 -12.54 -17.49 -11.83
C ARG A 164 -12.66 -18.36 -13.08
N PRO A 165 -13.35 -19.52 -13.01
CA PRO A 165 -13.60 -20.30 -14.20
C PRO A 165 -14.62 -19.58 -15.09
N ILE A 166 -14.31 -19.52 -16.38
CA ILE A 166 -15.19 -19.05 -17.45
C ILE A 166 -15.47 -20.22 -18.39
N GLN A 167 -16.75 -20.46 -18.70
CA GLN A 167 -17.13 -21.50 -19.65
C GLN A 167 -16.83 -21.02 -21.08
N GLY A 168 -15.80 -21.58 -21.70
CA GLY A 168 -15.49 -21.38 -23.10
C GLY A 168 -15.94 -22.58 -23.95
N GLU A 169 -16.11 -22.38 -25.27
CA GLU A 169 -16.55 -23.42 -26.22
C GLU A 169 -15.59 -24.63 -26.32
N GLY A 170 -14.39 -24.56 -25.72
CA GLY A 170 -13.37 -25.62 -25.76
C GLY A 170 -12.96 -26.22 -24.41
N GLY A 171 -13.69 -25.94 -23.32
CA GLY A 171 -13.36 -26.41 -21.97
C GLY A 171 -13.25 -25.29 -20.94
N THR A 172 -12.89 -25.65 -19.70
CA THR A 172 -12.78 -24.69 -18.59
C THR A 172 -11.56 -23.79 -18.80
N THR A 173 -11.81 -22.53 -19.13
CA THR A 173 -10.78 -21.47 -19.13
C THR A 173 -10.86 -20.72 -17.80
N TYR A 174 -9.77 -20.15 -17.32
CA TYR A 174 -9.75 -19.36 -16.09
C TYR A 174 -9.38 -17.91 -16.40
N GLU A 175 -10.18 -16.99 -15.88
CA GLU A 175 -9.80 -15.59 -15.75
C GLU A 175 -9.02 -15.43 -14.44
N VAL A 176 -7.78 -14.92 -14.52
CA VAL A 176 -6.90 -14.79 -13.35
C VAL A 176 -6.60 -13.32 -13.13
N VAL A 177 -6.90 -12.83 -11.93
CA VAL A 177 -6.52 -11.49 -11.49
C VAL A 177 -5.16 -11.56 -10.82
N VAL A 178 -4.17 -10.89 -11.42
CA VAL A 178 -2.78 -10.89 -10.98
C VAL A 178 -2.40 -9.49 -10.50
N VAL A 179 -1.75 -9.42 -9.34
CA VAL A 179 -1.15 -8.18 -8.82
C VAL A 179 0.36 -8.24 -9.01
N LYS A 180 0.87 -7.33 -9.85
CA LYS A 180 2.31 -7.08 -10.03
C LYS A 180 2.74 -6.01 -9.02
N ARG A 181 3.87 -6.20 -8.34
CA ARG A 181 4.41 -5.25 -7.34
C ARG A 181 5.84 -4.87 -7.71
N VAL A 182 6.20 -3.62 -7.51
CA VAL A 182 7.54 -3.08 -7.80
C VAL A 182 8.14 -2.52 -6.54
N ILE A 183 9.43 -2.76 -6.35
CA ILE A 183 10.20 -2.15 -5.27
C ILE A 183 10.91 -0.92 -5.84
N THR A 184 10.63 0.24 -5.28
CA THR A 184 11.27 1.50 -5.66
C THR A 184 12.22 2.00 -4.58
N VAL A 185 13.35 2.58 -4.98
CA VAL A 185 14.18 3.40 -4.10
C VAL A 185 13.75 4.84 -4.22
N GLU A 186 13.43 5.45 -3.10
CA GLU A 186 13.34 6.90 -3.00
C GLU A 186 14.56 7.42 -2.24
N LYS A 187 15.33 8.30 -2.88
CA LYS A 187 16.47 8.96 -2.24
C LYS A 187 15.95 10.15 -1.46
N VAL A 188 16.03 10.07 -0.15
CA VAL A 188 15.56 11.11 0.76
C VAL A 188 16.76 11.93 1.21
N THR A 189 16.75 13.25 0.95
CA THR A 189 17.88 14.14 1.28
C THR A 189 18.09 14.28 2.78
N ASP A 190 17.02 14.19 3.58
CA ASP A 190 17.07 14.23 5.03
C ASP A 190 16.31 13.04 5.62
N PRO A 191 17.01 12.00 6.11
CA PRO A 191 16.36 10.83 6.70
C PRO A 191 15.60 11.15 7.99
N THR A 192 15.85 12.32 8.61
CA THR A 192 15.12 12.75 9.81
C THR A 192 13.70 13.23 9.49
N MET A 193 13.36 13.45 8.21
CA MET A 193 12.02 13.83 7.76
C MET A 193 11.07 12.64 7.64
N LEU A 194 11.57 11.41 7.76
CA LEU A 194 10.78 10.19 7.68
C LEU A 194 10.90 9.39 8.95
N ARG A 195 9.77 9.06 9.56
CA ARG A 195 9.71 8.10 10.64
C ARG A 195 9.02 6.84 10.15
N VAL A 196 9.69 5.71 10.30
CA VAL A 196 9.05 4.41 10.14
C VAL A 196 8.25 4.15 11.41
N GLN A 197 6.94 4.12 11.30
CA GLN A 197 6.04 3.70 12.37
C GLN A 197 5.41 2.38 11.96
N ARG A 198 5.27 1.43 12.90
CA ARG A 198 4.40 0.28 12.66
C ARG A 198 2.96 0.72 12.86
N ASN A 199 2.12 0.47 11.86
CA ASN A 199 0.67 0.65 12.03
C ASN A 199 0.11 -0.44 12.97
N ASP A 200 -1.19 -0.36 13.26
CA ASP A 200 -1.86 -1.32 14.15
C ASP A 200 -1.88 -2.75 13.59
N ALA A 201 -1.61 -2.93 12.28
CA ALA A 201 -1.45 -4.23 11.63
C ALA A 201 -0.01 -4.78 11.67
N GLY A 202 0.93 -4.04 12.29
CA GLY A 202 2.34 -4.43 12.39
C GLY A 202 3.19 -4.10 11.15
N ASP A 203 2.59 -3.52 10.10
CA ASP A 203 3.30 -3.11 8.89
C ASP A 203 4.10 -1.84 9.12
N ALA A 204 5.31 -1.80 8.56
CA ALA A 204 6.13 -0.59 8.55
C ALA A 204 5.53 0.44 7.58
N VAL A 205 5.02 1.54 8.10
CA VAL A 205 4.51 2.68 7.35
C VAL A 205 5.46 3.86 7.52
N LEU A 206 5.84 4.49 6.40
CA LEU A 206 6.58 5.74 6.39
C LEU A 206 5.62 6.90 6.67
N ILE A 207 5.81 7.58 7.78
CA ILE A 207 5.05 8.78 8.14
C ILE A 207 5.98 9.98 8.00
N PRO A 208 5.60 11.00 7.21
CA PRO A 208 6.33 12.27 7.19
C PRO A 208 6.37 12.83 8.62
N ASN A 209 7.56 13.21 9.11
CA ASN A 209 7.69 13.88 10.40
C ASN A 209 7.07 15.28 10.30
N GLY A 210 5.76 15.34 10.48
CA GLY A 210 4.96 16.55 10.47
C GLY A 210 5.31 17.44 11.65
N SER A 211 6.29 18.33 11.45
CA SER A 211 6.47 19.53 12.28
C SER A 211 6.38 20.82 11.45
N GLY A 212 5.91 20.73 10.19
CA GLY A 212 5.90 21.84 9.25
C GLY A 212 4.66 21.94 8.38
N PHE A 213 3.46 21.67 8.91
CA PHE A 213 2.30 22.41 8.38
C PHE A 213 2.35 23.78 9.05
N PRO A 214 2.57 24.88 8.32
CA PRO A 214 2.42 26.21 8.91
C PRO A 214 1.02 26.25 9.51
N ALA A 215 0.93 26.53 10.82
CA ALA A 215 -0.34 26.77 11.47
C ALA A 215 -1.11 27.76 10.60
N SER A 216 -2.24 27.32 10.04
CA SER A 216 -3.16 28.20 9.33
C SER A 216 -3.45 29.35 10.26
N SER A 217 -2.89 30.52 9.95
CA SER A 217 -3.13 31.73 10.70
C SER A 217 -4.64 31.96 10.73
N GLU A 218 -5.24 31.80 11.91
CA GLU A 218 -6.60 32.21 12.19
C GLU A 218 -6.81 33.62 11.64
N GLN A 219 -7.68 33.77 10.63
CA GLN A 219 -8.17 35.08 10.24
C GLN A 219 -9.13 35.55 11.33
N PRO A 220 -8.84 36.67 12.01
CA PRO A 220 -9.82 37.28 12.90
C PRO A 220 -10.99 37.84 12.06
N LEU A 221 -12.21 37.62 12.56
CA LEU A 221 -13.47 38.13 12.02
C LEU A 221 -13.55 39.67 12.06
#